data_AF-A0A921CN96-F1
#
_entry.id   AF-A0A921CN96-F1
#
_cell.length_a   1.000
_cell.length_b   1.000
_cell.length_c   1.000
_cell.angle_alpha   90.00
_cell.angle_beta   90.00
_cell.angle_gamma   90.00
#
_symmetry.space_group_name_H-M   'P 1'
#
loop_
_entity.id
_entity.type
_entity.pdbx_description
1 polymer ?
#
loop_
_entity_poly.entity_id
_entity_poly.type
_entity_poly.pdbx_seq_one_letter_code
_entity_poly.pdbx_strand_id
1 'polypeptide(L)'
;FLTPLAVMIPTAATAPALILIGLQMMSTIKNVNFDDFTQALPAFITIVVTVFTFNLANGISLGIITYVLLNVFSGKYREVPAGLYVLCVPLLYYFYLLKA
;
A
#
# COMPACT_ATOMS: atom_id res chain seq x y z
N PHE A 1 -16.52 25.17 -14.24
CA PHE A 1 -16.84 25.43 -15.65
C PHE A 1 -17.02 24.15 -16.49
N LEU A 2 -16.19 23.10 -16.34
CA LEU A 2 -16.38 21.81 -17.05
C LEU A 2 -17.23 20.75 -16.30
N THR A 3 -17.61 21.03 -15.06
CA THR A 3 -18.43 20.15 -14.20
C THR A 3 -19.72 19.63 -14.84
N PRO A 4 -20.55 20.40 -15.58
CA PRO A 4 -21.76 19.86 -16.20
C PRO A 4 -21.48 18.85 -17.34
N LEU A 5 -20.34 18.96 -18.03
CA LEU A 5 -19.91 17.97 -19.03
C LEU A 5 -19.41 16.65 -18.40
N ALA A 6 -18.94 16.67 -17.15
CA ALA A 6 -18.53 15.45 -16.46
C ALA A 6 -19.74 14.65 -15.95
N VAL A 7 -20.83 15.32 -15.56
CA VAL A 7 -22.04 14.70 -15.01
C VAL A 7 -22.91 14.03 -16.08
N MET A 8 -22.78 14.43 -17.35
CA MET A 8 -23.46 13.78 -18.49
C MET A 8 -22.89 12.41 -18.87
N ILE A 9 -21.76 12.00 -18.29
CA ILE A 9 -21.21 10.65 -18.49
C ILE A 9 -22.04 9.66 -17.65
N PRO A 10 -22.64 8.62 -18.25
CA PRO A 10 -23.37 7.61 -17.49
C PRO A 10 -22.46 6.92 -16.48
N THR A 11 -22.94 6.69 -15.26
CA THR A 11 -22.21 5.94 -14.21
C THR A 11 -21.90 4.49 -14.62
N ALA A 12 -22.70 3.92 -15.52
CA ALA A 12 -22.43 2.63 -16.14
C ALA A 12 -21.15 2.64 -17.00
N ALA A 13 -20.75 3.78 -17.57
CA ALA A 13 -19.54 3.91 -18.36
C ALA A 13 -18.27 4.05 -17.50
N THR A 14 -18.39 4.55 -16.25
CA THR A 14 -17.24 4.70 -15.34
C THR A 14 -16.81 3.37 -14.71
N ALA A 15 -17.74 2.42 -14.54
CA ALA A 15 -17.45 1.09 -13.99
C ALA A 15 -16.38 0.31 -14.78
N PRO A 16 -16.51 0.09 -16.11
CA PRO A 16 -15.49 -0.63 -16.88
C PRO A 16 -14.15 0.12 -16.91
N ALA A 17 -14.17 1.46 -16.90
CA ALA A 17 -12.95 2.26 -16.83
C ALA A 17 -12.19 2.02 -15.51
N LEU A 18 -12.89 2.01 -14.37
CA LEU A 18 -12.29 1.73 -13.05
C LEU A 18 -11.75 0.31 -12.94
N ILE A 19 -12.44 -0.68 -13.54
CA ILE A 19 -11.96 -2.08 -13.59
C ILE A 19 -10.64 -2.17 -14.37
N LEU A 20 -10.56 -1.53 -15.53
CA LEU A 20 -9.33 -1.50 -16.34
C LEU A 20 -8.17 -0.81 -15.62
N ILE A 21 -8.44 0.30 -14.94
CA ILE A 21 -7.43 1.00 -14.13
C ILE A 21 -6.93 0.08 -13.00
N GLY A 22 -7.85 -0.59 -12.29
CA GLY A 22 -7.49 -1.56 -11.25
C GLY A 22 -6.62 -2.71 -11.78
N LEU A 23 -6.95 -3.25 -12.95
CA LEU A 23 -6.15 -4.27 -13.62
C LEU A 23 -4.74 -3.75 -13.97
N GLN A 24 -4.63 -2.50 -14.43
CA GLN A 24 -3.32 -1.90 -14.70
C GLN A 24 -2.49 -1.70 -13.43
N MET A 25 -3.12 -1.35 -12.30
CA MET A 25 -2.43 -1.22 -11.01
C MET A 25 -1.87 -2.55 -10.50
N MET A 26 -2.51 -3.68 -10.81
CA MET A 26 -1.97 -5.00 -10.47
C MET A 26 -0.64 -5.28 -11.19
N SER A 27 -0.37 -4.66 -12.33
CA SER A 27 0.92 -4.81 -13.02
C SER A 27 2.09 -4.32 -12.16
N THR A 28 1.87 -3.34 -11.28
CA THR A 28 2.88 -2.83 -10.35
C THR A 28 3.36 -3.91 -9.38
N ILE A 29 2.50 -4.89 -9.03
CA ILE A 29 2.88 -6.02 -8.16
C ILE A 29 4.02 -6.83 -8.77
N LYS A 30 4.11 -6.92 -10.10
CA LYS A 30 5.21 -7.64 -10.78
C LYS A 30 6.58 -7.00 -10.60
N ASN A 31 6.63 -5.71 -10.24
CA ASN A 31 7.90 -5.02 -9.96
C ASN A 31 8.44 -5.33 -8.56
N VAL A 32 7.66 -6.01 -7.71
CA VAL A 32 8.12 -6.47 -6.40
C VAL A 32 9.04 -7.67 -6.60
N ASN A 33 10.23 -7.61 -6.00
CA ASN A 33 11.15 -8.74 -6.00
C ASN A 33 10.66 -9.81 -5.00
N PHE A 34 10.05 -10.87 -5.51
CA PHE A 34 9.55 -11.97 -4.68
C PHE A 34 10.62 -13.00 -4.27
N ASP A 35 11.83 -12.93 -4.84
CA ASP A 35 12.96 -13.79 -4.44
C ASP A 35 13.57 -13.33 -3.11
N ASP A 36 13.49 -12.03 -2.78
CA ASP A 36 13.90 -11.53 -1.46
C ASP A 36 12.72 -11.56 -0.48
N PHE A 37 12.82 -12.42 0.54
CA PHE A 37 11.83 -12.56 1.60
C PHE A 37 11.55 -11.24 2.34
N THR A 38 12.55 -10.36 2.42
CA THR A 38 12.47 -9.04 3.07
C THR A 38 11.56 -8.07 2.29
N GLN A 39 11.30 -8.34 1.01
CA GLN A 39 10.37 -7.55 0.18
C GLN A 39 9.05 -8.29 -0.07
N ALA A 40 9.11 -9.62 -0.25
CA ALA A 40 7.95 -10.47 -0.51
C ALA A 40 6.97 -10.47 0.66
N LEU A 41 7.46 -10.66 1.89
CA LEU A 41 6.60 -10.77 3.08
C LEU A 41 5.83 -9.47 3.39
N PRO A 42 6.46 -8.28 3.39
CA PRO A 42 5.75 -7.02 3.56
C PRO A 42 4.73 -6.71 2.46
N ALA A 43 5.07 -7.01 1.19
CA ALA A 43 4.15 -6.81 0.08
C ALA A 43 2.91 -7.71 0.23
N PHE A 44 3.10 -8.98 0.61
CA PHE A 44 2.01 -9.90 0.89
C PHE A 44 1.12 -9.42 2.04
N ILE A 45 1.70 -9.03 3.17
CA ILE A 45 0.96 -8.52 4.33
C ILE A 45 0.15 -7.27 3.95
N THR A 46 0.73 -6.35 3.17
CA THR A 46 0.04 -5.14 2.69
C THR A 46 -1.22 -5.49 1.93
N ILE A 47 -1.14 -6.43 0.98
CA ILE A 47 -2.26 -6.86 0.15
C ILE A 47 -3.34 -7.52 1.01
N VAL A 48 -2.94 -8.48 1.86
CA VAL A 48 -3.86 -9.23 2.71
C VAL A 48 -4.60 -8.30 3.67
N VAL A 49 -3.88 -7.45 4.40
CA VAL A 49 -4.49 -6.49 5.35
C VAL A 49 -5.42 -5.53 4.63
N THR A 50 -5.04 -5.03 3.44
CA THR A 50 -5.90 -4.12 2.67
C THR A 50 -7.23 -4.79 2.33
N VAL A 51 -7.19 -6.03 1.84
CA VAL A 51 -8.40 -6.80 1.46
C VAL A 51 -9.27 -7.08 2.68
N PHE A 52 -8.67 -7.48 3.81
CA PHE A 52 -9.43 -7.80 5.03
C PHE A 52 -9.97 -6.57 5.76
N THR A 53 -9.26 -5.44 5.74
CA THR A 53 -9.68 -4.21 6.44
C THR A 53 -10.56 -3.31 5.57
N PHE A 54 -10.65 -3.56 4.26
CA PHE A 54 -11.23 -2.64 3.26
C PHE A 54 -10.67 -1.21 3.36
N ASN A 55 -9.47 -1.07 3.92
CA ASN A 55 -8.81 0.20 4.16
C ASN A 55 -7.36 0.12 3.70
N LEU A 56 -7.09 0.83 2.61
CA LEU A 56 -5.79 0.87 1.95
C LEU A 56 -4.71 1.53 2.83
N ALA A 57 -5.08 2.53 3.64
CA ALA A 57 -4.15 3.17 4.55
C ALA A 57 -3.66 2.19 5.62
N ASN A 58 -4.55 1.36 6.18
CA ASN A 58 -4.18 0.39 7.22
C ASN A 58 -3.27 -0.72 6.69
N GLY A 59 -3.54 -1.19 5.47
CA GLY A 59 -2.70 -2.17 4.79
C GLY A 59 -1.30 -1.65 4.49
N ILE A 60 -1.18 -0.46 3.90
CA ILE A 60 0.13 0.16 3.62
C ILE A 60 0.90 0.41 4.92
N SER A 61 0.21 0.84 5.97
CA SER A 61 0.81 1.10 7.28
C SER A 61 1.52 -0.13 7.84
N LEU A 62 0.81 -1.26 7.92
CA LEU A 62 1.38 -2.51 8.41
C LEU A 62 2.45 -3.08 7.47
N GLY A 63 2.29 -2.89 6.17
CA GLY A 63 3.29 -3.22 5.16
C GLY A 63 4.63 -2.54 5.42
N ILE A 64 4.62 -1.21 5.57
CA ILE A 64 5.81 -0.41 5.81
C ILE A 64 6.47 -0.80 7.13
N ILE A 65 5.68 -0.96 8.20
CA ILE A 65 6.20 -1.37 9.51
C ILE A 65 6.90 -2.73 9.40
N THR A 66 6.26 -3.71 8.75
CA THR A 66 6.84 -5.05 8.54
C THR A 66 8.13 -4.98 7.72
N TYR A 67 8.16 -4.17 6.66
CA TYR A 67 9.36 -4.01 5.83
C TYR A 67 10.54 -3.44 6.62
N VAL A 68 10.32 -2.39 7.41
CA VAL A 68 11.36 -1.83 8.27
C VAL A 68 11.81 -2.84 9.32
N LEU A 69 10.87 -3.52 9.96
CA LEU A 69 11.15 -4.52 10.99
C LEU A 69 12.03 -5.66 10.43
N LEU A 70 11.66 -6.24 9.30
CA LEU A 70 12.41 -7.33 8.67
C LEU A 70 13.81 -6.88 8.23
N ASN A 71 13.95 -5.70 7.63
CA ASN A 71 15.27 -5.22 7.22
C ASN A 71 16.19 -4.92 8.42
N VAL A 72 15.63 -4.45 9.53
CA VAL A 72 16.38 -4.25 10.79
C VAL A 72 16.82 -5.59 11.37
N PHE A 73 15.94 -6.59 11.44
CA PHE A 73 16.27 -7.93 11.96
C PHE A 73 17.23 -8.71 11.05
N SER A 74 17.14 -8.54 9.74
CA SER A 74 18.04 -9.17 8.75
C SER A 74 19.40 -8.46 8.64
N GLY A 75 19.66 -7.41 9.43
CA GLY A 75 20.93 -6.67 9.41
C GLY A 75 21.14 -5.77 8.19
N LYS A 76 20.13 -5.64 7.32
CA LYS A 76 20.14 -4.85 6.07
C LYS A 76 19.69 -3.40 6.29
N TYR A 77 20.11 -2.79 7.39
CA TYR A 77 19.64 -1.44 7.78
C TYR A 77 19.99 -0.33 6.77
N ARG A 78 21.04 -0.51 5.94
CA ARG A 78 21.46 0.44 4.89
C ARG A 78 20.67 0.34 3.58
N GLU A 79 19.95 -0.76 3.34
CA GLU A 79 19.14 -0.93 2.12
C GLU A 79 17.80 -0.18 2.21
N VAL A 80 17.38 0.17 3.43
CA VAL A 80 16.14 0.91 3.67
C VAL A 80 16.40 2.41 3.53
N PRO A 81 15.67 3.13 2.65
CA PRO A 81 15.82 4.57 2.53
C PRO A 81 15.41 5.27 3.85
N ALA A 82 16.18 6.27 4.26
CA ALA A 82 15.97 6.99 5.52
C ALA A 82 14.54 7.54 5.70
N GLY A 83 13.87 7.87 4.59
CA GLY A 83 12.47 8.31 4.60
C GLY A 83 11.48 7.28 5.15
N LEU A 84 11.72 5.98 4.96
CA LEU A 84 10.84 4.93 5.50
C LEU A 84 10.95 4.84 7.03
N TYR A 85 12.14 5.06 7.60
CA TYR A 85 12.33 5.12 9.04
C TYR A 85 11.58 6.31 9.66
N VAL A 86 11.63 7.48 9.00
CA VAL A 86 10.88 8.67 9.45
C VAL A 86 9.38 8.41 9.37
N LEU A 87 8.88 7.75 8.32
CA LEU A 87 7.47 7.39 8.16
C LEU A 87 7.00 6.36 9.20
N CYS A 88 7.86 5.46 9.65
CA CYS A 88 7.50 4.47 10.67
C CYS A 88 7.05 5.12 11.99
N VAL A 89 7.60 6.28 12.37
CA VAL A 89 7.26 6.98 13.63
C VAL A 89 5.78 7.41 13.68
N PRO A 90 5.25 8.21 12.73
CA PRO A 90 3.83 8.58 12.72
C PRO A 90 2.90 7.39 12.44
N LEU A 91 3.36 6.37 11.71
CA LEU A 91 2.60 5.15 11.46
C LEU A 91 2.37 4.32 12.73
N LEU A 92 3.40 4.20 13.58
CA LEU A 92 3.27 3.57 14.89
C LEU A 92 2.37 4.39 15.82
N TYR A 93 2.46 5.73 15.76
CA TYR A 93 1.56 6.60 16.51
C TYR A 93 0.10 6.45 16.06
N TYR A 94 -0.16 6.37 14.76
CA TYR A 94 -1.48 6.11 14.20
C TYR A 94 -2.07 4.78 14.72
N PHE A 95 -1.29 3.70 14.73
CA PHE A 95 -1.75 2.41 15.25
C PHE A 95 -1.98 2.41 16.76
N TYR A 96 -1.17 3.18 17.51
CA TYR A 96 -1.37 3.36 18.94
C TYR A 96 -2.65 4.15 19.23
N LEU A 97 -2.97 5.17 18.43
CA LEU A 97 -4.17 5.98 18.55
C LEU A 97 -5.44 5.24 18.10
N LEU A 98 -5.36 4.41 17.06
CA LEU A 98 -6.49 3.61 16.56
C LEU A 98 -6.93 2.52 17.55
N LYS A 99 -6.07 2.16 18.50
CA LYS A 99 -6.34 1.17 19.55
C LYS A 99 -6.85 1.80 20.86
N ALA A 100 -6.88 3.13 20.95
CA ALA A 100 -7.46 3.91 22.05
C ALA A 100 -8.88 4.38 21.69
#